data_AF-A0A7V4N5S3-F1
#
_entry.id   AF-A0A7V4N5S3-F1
#
_cell.length_a   1.000
_cell.length_b   1.000
_cell.length_c   1.000
_cell.angle_alpha   90.00
_cell.angle_beta   90.00
_cell.angle_gamma   90.00
#
_symmetry.space_group_name_H-M   'P 1'
#
loop_
_entity.id
_entity.type
_entity.pdbx_description
1 polymer ?
#
loop_
_entity_poly.entity_id
_entity_poly.type
_entity_poly.pdbx_seq_one_letter_code
_entity_poly.pdbx_strand_id
1 'polypeptide(L)'
;STYRLAEKARYVELHHLKVVCGYQDAYMCAFGGLNYMDFRGKQFYREEEAELFATVEPMAGYAPRLPFLLAFTGVRHSSGAVHKPLRERWLEGDPEVVHGYERITELARLGKKALLTEDWPLLARAMNENHAIQRDLGGSGESNERLIAAALAAGAPAAKLAGAGDGGTIIVLWPDADITPLEQALRAAGAEATYRVEPVPGATVEPRTDPGSAHE
;
A
#
# COMPACT_ATOMS: atom_id res chain seq x y z
N SER A 1 7.92 8.37 -20.80
CA SER A 1 6.91 8.92 -19.86
C SER A 1 6.88 8.06 -18.61
N THR A 2 6.44 8.60 -17.49
CA THR A 2 6.33 7.90 -16.20
C THR A 2 5.44 6.64 -16.29
N TYR A 3 4.33 6.72 -17.02
CA TYR A 3 3.46 5.58 -17.31
C TYR A 3 4.20 4.40 -17.97
N ARG A 4 5.00 4.67 -19.02
CA ARG A 4 5.79 3.62 -19.69
C ARG A 4 6.83 3.00 -18.77
N LEU A 5 7.43 3.80 -17.88
CA LEU A 5 8.38 3.29 -16.89
C LEU A 5 7.69 2.31 -15.92
N ALA A 6 6.52 2.68 -15.39
CA ALA A 6 5.74 1.83 -14.50
C ALA A 6 5.30 0.51 -15.16
N GLU A 7 4.70 0.59 -16.35
CA GLU A 7 4.26 -0.62 -17.08
C GLU A 7 5.45 -1.52 -17.44
N LYS A 8 6.58 -0.94 -17.88
CA LYS A 8 7.78 -1.71 -18.22
C LYS A 8 8.38 -2.40 -17.00
N ALA A 9 8.46 -1.71 -15.86
CA ALA A 9 8.97 -2.29 -14.62
C ALA A 9 8.13 -3.51 -14.20
N ARG A 10 6.79 -3.36 -14.18
CA ARG A 10 5.86 -4.44 -13.88
C ARG A 10 5.93 -5.57 -14.91
N TYR A 11 6.03 -5.24 -16.20
CA TYR A 11 6.15 -6.23 -17.27
C TYR A 11 7.39 -7.11 -17.07
N VAL A 12 8.54 -6.48 -16.75
CA VAL A 12 9.79 -7.19 -16.48
C VAL A 12 9.66 -8.12 -15.27
N GLU A 13 9.08 -7.62 -14.18
CA GLU A 13 8.86 -8.41 -12.96
C GLU A 13 8.00 -9.65 -13.23
N LEU A 14 6.89 -9.49 -13.95
CA LEU A 14 5.98 -10.59 -14.26
C LEU A 14 6.54 -11.57 -15.30
N HIS A 15 7.06 -11.07 -16.42
CA HIS A 15 7.39 -11.92 -17.58
C HIS A 15 8.83 -12.41 -17.59
N HIS A 16 9.78 -11.64 -17.04
CA HIS A 16 11.19 -12.00 -17.02
C HIS A 16 11.63 -12.56 -15.67
N LEU A 17 11.16 -11.99 -14.55
CA LEU A 17 11.50 -12.49 -13.21
C LEU A 17 10.53 -13.55 -12.68
N LYS A 18 9.38 -13.73 -13.36
CA LYS A 18 8.33 -14.71 -12.99
C LYS A 18 7.75 -14.48 -11.60
N VAL A 19 7.74 -13.23 -11.14
CA VAL A 19 7.14 -12.83 -9.86
C VAL A 19 5.72 -12.33 -10.11
N VAL A 20 4.74 -12.93 -9.44
CA VAL A 20 3.35 -12.47 -9.51
C VAL A 20 3.21 -11.23 -8.64
N CYS A 21 3.04 -10.06 -9.27
CA CYS A 21 2.91 -8.77 -8.61
C CYS A 21 1.65 -8.01 -9.06
N GLY A 22 1.23 -7.06 -8.22
CA GLY A 22 0.20 -6.08 -8.56
C GLY A 22 0.75 -4.93 -9.42
N TYR A 23 -0.10 -3.95 -9.74
CA TYR A 23 0.30 -2.79 -10.54
C TYR A 23 0.75 -1.58 -9.67
N GLN A 24 0.23 -1.48 -8.45
CA GLN A 24 0.36 -0.27 -7.63
C GLN A 24 1.81 0.11 -7.29
N ASP A 25 2.67 -0.87 -7.01
CA ASP A 25 4.03 -0.61 -6.53
C ASP A 25 4.90 0.00 -7.63
N ALA A 26 4.84 -0.57 -8.85
CA ALA A 26 5.56 -0.03 -10.00
C ALA A 26 5.11 1.39 -10.35
N TYR A 27 3.81 1.67 -10.23
CA TYR A 27 3.27 3.02 -10.42
C TYR A 27 3.73 3.97 -9.31
N MET A 28 3.68 3.58 -8.04
CA MET A 28 4.16 4.44 -6.94
C MET A 28 5.66 4.69 -7.02
N CYS A 29 6.47 3.69 -7.39
CA CYS A 29 7.91 3.87 -7.61
C CYS A 29 8.19 4.86 -8.73
N ALA A 30 7.43 4.84 -9.83
CA ALA A 30 7.65 5.73 -10.96
C ALA A 30 7.13 7.16 -10.70
N PHE A 31 5.93 7.30 -10.13
CA PHE A 31 5.29 8.61 -9.93
C PHE A 31 5.72 9.30 -8.64
N GLY A 32 5.92 8.54 -7.56
CA GLY A 32 6.12 9.05 -6.21
C GLY A 32 4.93 9.89 -5.72
N GLY A 33 5.12 10.56 -4.58
CA GLY A 33 4.16 11.45 -3.97
C GLY A 33 3.03 10.71 -3.26
N LEU A 34 1.84 11.29 -3.31
CA LEU A 34 0.59 10.73 -2.81
C LEU A 34 -0.38 10.66 -3.98
N ASN A 35 -0.85 9.46 -4.35
CA ASN A 35 -1.71 9.28 -5.51
C ASN A 35 -2.97 8.49 -5.15
N TYR A 36 -4.08 8.85 -5.78
CA TYR A 36 -5.18 7.92 -6.01
C TYR A 36 -4.97 7.25 -7.36
N MET A 37 -5.04 5.92 -7.40
CA MET A 37 -4.80 5.15 -8.61
C MET A 37 -5.99 4.26 -8.92
N ASP A 38 -6.33 4.18 -10.21
CA ASP A 38 -7.42 3.37 -10.71
C ASP A 38 -6.92 2.41 -11.79
N PHE A 39 -7.03 1.12 -11.49
CA PHE A 39 -6.56 0.02 -12.34
C PHE A 39 -7.72 -0.76 -13.00
N ARG A 40 -8.95 -0.23 -12.98
CA ARG A 40 -10.10 -0.91 -13.61
C ARG A 40 -9.81 -1.23 -15.07
N GLY A 41 -10.02 -2.49 -15.46
CA GLY A 41 -9.77 -2.99 -16.81
C GLY A 41 -8.41 -3.67 -16.99
N LYS A 42 -7.50 -3.61 -16.00
CA LYS A 42 -6.15 -4.20 -16.06
C LYS A 42 -6.06 -5.62 -15.46
N GLN A 43 -7.17 -6.21 -15.02
CA GLN A 43 -7.20 -7.53 -14.39
C GLN A 43 -6.85 -8.71 -15.33
N PHE A 44 -6.89 -8.50 -16.64
CA PHE A 44 -6.76 -9.57 -17.65
C PHE A 44 -5.35 -9.80 -18.20
N TYR A 45 -4.36 -9.03 -17.73
CA TYR A 45 -2.94 -9.15 -18.13
C TYR A 45 -2.78 -9.21 -19.65
N ARG A 46 -2.95 -8.07 -20.30
CA ARG A 46 -2.81 -7.98 -21.77
C ARG A 46 -1.34 -7.96 -22.16
N GLU A 47 -1.06 -8.23 -23.43
CA GLU A 47 0.26 -7.98 -24.01
C GLU A 47 0.61 -6.48 -23.90
N GLU A 48 1.90 -6.15 -23.80
CA GLU A 48 2.40 -4.80 -23.48
C GLU A 48 1.79 -3.71 -24.38
N GLU A 49 1.60 -4.03 -25.66
CA GLU A 49 1.06 -3.12 -26.68
C GLU A 49 -0.45 -2.86 -26.54
N ALA A 50 -1.19 -3.78 -25.93
CA ALA A 50 -2.64 -3.72 -25.73
C ALA A 50 -3.06 -3.34 -24.30
N GLU A 51 -2.09 -3.22 -23.40
CA GLU A 51 -2.28 -2.89 -21.99
C GLU A 51 -2.63 -1.40 -21.84
N LEU A 52 -3.65 -1.10 -21.04
CA LEU A 52 -4.12 0.27 -20.80
C LEU A 52 -3.31 0.90 -19.67
N PHE A 53 -3.00 2.19 -19.74
CA PHE A 53 -2.45 2.88 -18.58
C PHE A 53 -3.49 3.01 -17.46
N ALA A 54 -3.04 2.91 -16.21
CA ALA A 54 -3.87 3.23 -15.06
C ALA A 54 -4.19 4.73 -15.04
N THR A 55 -5.27 5.13 -14.38
CA THR A 55 -5.45 6.55 -14.03
C THR A 55 -4.66 6.84 -12.77
N VAL A 56 -3.82 7.88 -12.81
CA VAL A 56 -3.06 8.37 -11.65
C VAL A 56 -3.49 9.79 -11.37
N GLU A 57 -4.01 10.03 -10.18
CA GLU A 57 -4.40 11.35 -9.69
C GLU A 57 -3.48 11.75 -8.54
N PRO A 58 -2.54 12.69 -8.77
CA PRO A 58 -1.71 13.24 -7.71
C PRO A 58 -2.54 14.05 -6.70
N MET A 59 -2.40 13.73 -5.43
CA MET A 59 -3.17 14.31 -4.33
C MET A 59 -2.32 15.07 -3.31
N ALA A 60 -0.99 15.03 -3.41
CA ALA A 60 -0.09 15.65 -2.42
C ALA A 60 -0.39 17.14 -2.18
N GLY A 61 -0.79 17.88 -3.23
CA GLY A 61 -1.17 19.29 -3.11
C GLY A 61 -2.52 19.56 -2.45
N TYR A 62 -3.32 18.52 -2.18
CA TYR A 62 -4.67 18.63 -1.61
C TYR A 62 -4.81 17.96 -0.24
N ALA A 63 -3.78 17.24 0.22
CA ALA A 63 -3.75 16.56 1.51
C ALA A 63 -2.52 17.00 2.31
N PRO A 64 -2.55 18.18 2.95
CA PRO A 64 -1.38 18.76 3.63
C PRO A 64 -0.99 17.98 4.89
N ARG A 65 -1.92 17.20 5.47
CA ARG A 65 -1.72 16.42 6.68
C ARG A 65 -1.81 14.93 6.37
N LEU A 66 -0.72 14.21 6.66
CA LEU A 66 -0.65 12.76 6.60
C LEU A 66 -0.40 12.20 8.01
N PRO A 67 -1.47 12.06 8.83
CA PRO A 67 -1.36 11.59 10.20
C PRO A 67 -1.16 10.07 10.24
N PHE A 68 -0.11 9.56 9.60
CA PHE A 68 0.17 8.13 9.54
C PHE A 68 1.56 7.79 10.07
N LEU A 69 1.61 6.64 10.72
CA LEU A 69 2.85 5.98 11.10
C LEU A 69 2.86 4.59 10.46
N LEU A 70 3.97 4.22 9.83
CA LEU A 70 4.24 2.85 9.42
C LEU A 70 4.99 2.12 10.52
N ALA A 71 4.66 0.86 10.74
CA ALA A 71 5.37 -0.01 11.67
C ALA A 71 5.73 -1.33 11.01
N PHE A 72 7.03 -1.65 10.96
CA PHE A 72 7.54 -2.89 10.38
C PHE A 72 7.64 -3.97 11.45
N THR A 73 7.08 -5.15 11.14
CA THR A 73 7.00 -6.31 12.05
C THR A 73 8.33 -7.05 12.23
N GLY A 74 9.33 -6.81 11.37
CA GLY A 74 10.57 -7.61 11.29
C GLY A 74 10.45 -8.90 10.50
N VAL A 75 9.23 -9.29 10.12
CA VAL A 75 8.97 -10.52 9.35
C VAL A 75 8.88 -10.18 7.86
N ARG A 76 9.72 -10.77 7.02
CA ARG A 76 9.77 -10.47 5.56
C ARG A 76 8.75 -11.23 4.70
N HIS A 77 7.67 -11.74 5.31
CA HIS A 77 6.69 -12.74 4.84
C HIS A 77 6.91 -14.13 5.44
N SER A 78 5.91 -14.60 6.18
CA SER A 78 5.75 -15.99 6.58
C SER A 78 4.56 -16.55 5.80
N SER A 79 4.82 -17.12 4.62
CA SER A 79 3.78 -17.75 3.81
C SER A 79 3.32 -19.05 4.45
N GLY A 80 2.34 -18.97 5.33
CA GLY A 80 1.61 -20.11 5.88
C GLY A 80 0.32 -20.40 5.11
N ALA A 81 0.19 -19.97 3.85
CA ALA A 81 -1.08 -20.02 3.14
C ALA A 81 -1.61 -21.46 3.02
N VAL A 82 -2.60 -21.78 3.85
CA VAL A 82 -3.37 -23.04 3.82
C VAL A 82 -4.41 -22.99 2.69
N HIS A 83 -4.70 -21.80 2.16
CA HIS A 83 -5.72 -21.55 1.17
C HIS A 83 -5.15 -21.34 -0.23
N LYS A 84 -6.00 -21.65 -1.21
CA LYS A 84 -5.77 -21.34 -2.63
C LYS A 84 -5.50 -19.82 -2.79
N PRO A 85 -4.53 -19.41 -3.63
CA PRO A 85 -4.23 -17.99 -3.83
C PRO A 85 -5.46 -17.15 -4.21
N LEU A 86 -5.59 -15.96 -3.61
CA LEU A 86 -6.74 -15.06 -3.83
C LEU A 86 -7.01 -14.75 -5.30
N ARG A 87 -5.95 -14.62 -6.11
CA ARG A 87 -6.07 -14.40 -7.55
C ARG A 87 -6.82 -15.53 -8.25
N GLU A 88 -6.56 -16.78 -7.88
CA GLU A 88 -7.24 -17.92 -8.50
C GLU A 88 -8.70 -18.00 -8.06
N ARG A 89 -8.97 -17.80 -6.75
CA ARG A 89 -10.33 -17.70 -6.22
C ARG A 89 -11.14 -16.60 -6.95
N TRP A 90 -10.53 -15.44 -7.18
CA TRP A 90 -11.13 -14.36 -7.96
C TRP A 90 -11.48 -14.78 -9.39
N LEU A 91 -10.55 -15.44 -10.11
CA LEU A 91 -10.78 -15.88 -11.49
C LEU A 91 -11.88 -16.95 -11.61
N GLU A 92 -12.08 -17.73 -10.56
CA GLU A 92 -13.15 -18.73 -10.47
C GLU A 92 -14.50 -18.13 -10.05
N GLY A 93 -14.52 -16.83 -9.72
CA GLY A 93 -15.73 -16.15 -9.29
C GLY A 93 -16.17 -16.51 -7.86
N ASP A 94 -15.22 -16.82 -6.97
CA ASP A 94 -15.50 -16.99 -5.54
C ASP A 94 -16.24 -15.76 -4.99
N PRO A 95 -17.51 -15.88 -4.55
CA PRO A 95 -18.33 -14.73 -4.16
C PRO A 95 -17.74 -13.95 -2.99
N GLU A 96 -17.05 -14.60 -2.05
CA GLU A 96 -16.45 -13.91 -0.90
C GLU A 96 -15.29 -13.00 -1.36
N VAL A 97 -14.46 -13.51 -2.25
CA VAL A 97 -13.32 -12.75 -2.80
C VAL A 97 -13.83 -11.63 -3.70
N VAL A 98 -14.81 -11.91 -4.58
CA VAL A 98 -15.37 -10.91 -5.49
C VAL A 98 -15.99 -9.76 -4.70
N HIS A 99 -16.95 -10.04 -3.81
CA HIS A 99 -17.61 -8.99 -3.02
C HIS A 99 -16.63 -8.26 -2.08
N GLY A 100 -15.65 -8.98 -1.50
CA GLY A 100 -14.63 -8.38 -0.65
C GLY A 100 -13.81 -7.32 -1.40
N TYR A 101 -13.33 -7.63 -2.60
CA TYR A 101 -12.56 -6.68 -3.41
C TYR A 101 -13.40 -5.57 -4.05
N GLU A 102 -14.67 -5.82 -4.38
CA GLU A 102 -15.63 -4.77 -4.73
C GLU A 102 -15.77 -3.77 -3.59
N ARG A 103 -15.97 -4.27 -2.36
CA ARG A 103 -16.07 -3.41 -1.18
C ARG A 103 -14.77 -2.66 -0.90
N ILE A 104 -13.61 -3.31 -0.98
CA ILE A 104 -12.29 -2.64 -0.85
C ILE A 104 -12.15 -1.49 -1.86
N THR A 105 -12.66 -1.66 -3.09
CA THR A 105 -12.64 -0.62 -4.13
C THR A 105 -13.49 0.59 -3.74
N GLU A 106 -14.68 0.36 -3.15
CA GLU A 106 -15.51 1.44 -2.61
C GLU A 106 -14.83 2.15 -1.43
N LEU A 107 -14.23 1.37 -0.52
CA LEU A 107 -13.52 1.89 0.64
C LEU A 107 -12.32 2.75 0.24
N ALA A 108 -11.63 2.43 -0.85
CA ALA A 108 -10.55 3.27 -1.39
C ALA A 108 -11.08 4.65 -1.85
N ARG A 109 -12.25 4.70 -2.49
CA ARG A 109 -12.90 5.96 -2.90
C ARG A 109 -13.37 6.78 -1.70
N LEU A 110 -13.91 6.11 -0.68
CA LEU A 110 -14.28 6.75 0.59
C LEU A 110 -13.05 7.27 1.34
N GLY A 111 -11.98 6.48 1.40
CA GLY A 111 -10.72 6.85 2.02
C GLY A 111 -10.08 8.06 1.34
N LYS A 112 -10.11 8.12 0.00
CA LYS A 112 -9.70 9.32 -0.75
C LYS A 112 -10.49 10.55 -0.29
N LYS A 113 -11.82 10.48 -0.30
CA LYS A 113 -12.68 11.61 0.13
C LYS A 113 -12.31 12.03 1.56
N ALA A 114 -12.23 11.07 2.48
CA ALA A 114 -11.96 11.30 3.89
C ALA A 114 -10.60 11.95 4.11
N LEU A 115 -9.56 11.50 3.40
CA LEU A 115 -8.23 12.09 3.48
C LEU A 115 -8.21 13.54 2.98
N LEU A 116 -8.86 13.81 1.84
CA LEU A 116 -8.92 15.16 1.26
C LEU A 116 -9.75 16.14 2.11
N THR A 117 -10.71 15.65 2.90
CA THR A 117 -11.55 16.48 3.78
C THR A 117 -11.13 16.42 5.25
N GLU A 118 -10.02 15.76 5.57
CA GLU A 118 -9.56 15.51 6.94
C GLU A 118 -10.64 14.86 7.87
N ASP A 119 -11.53 14.06 7.29
CA ASP A 119 -12.55 13.31 8.04
C ASP A 119 -11.94 12.01 8.60
N TRP A 120 -11.16 12.16 9.67
CA TRP A 120 -10.46 11.05 10.32
C TRP A 120 -11.39 9.95 10.84
N PRO A 121 -12.59 10.25 11.38
CA PRO A 121 -13.56 9.20 11.72
C PRO A 121 -13.99 8.37 10.50
N LEU A 122 -14.26 9.00 9.35
CA LEU A 122 -14.59 8.28 8.12
C LEU A 122 -13.41 7.47 7.60
N LEU A 123 -12.22 8.05 7.60
CA LEU A 123 -11.00 7.37 7.17
C LEU A 123 -10.71 6.15 8.06
N ALA A 124 -10.87 6.29 9.37
CA ALA A 124 -10.68 5.22 10.34
C ALA A 124 -11.63 4.04 10.08
N ARG A 125 -12.92 4.32 9.87
CA ARG A 125 -13.91 3.29 9.51
C ARG A 125 -13.51 2.57 8.22
N ALA A 126 -13.13 3.32 7.19
CA ALA A 126 -12.74 2.72 5.91
C ALA A 126 -11.46 1.87 6.01
N MET A 127 -10.48 2.29 6.82
CA MET A 127 -9.25 1.55 7.06
C MET A 127 -9.49 0.24 7.81
N ASN A 128 -10.26 0.30 8.91
CA ASN A 128 -10.55 -0.88 9.74
C ASN A 128 -11.42 -1.89 8.98
N GLU A 129 -12.40 -1.43 8.19
CA GLU A 129 -13.22 -2.31 7.37
C GLU A 129 -12.40 -2.97 6.25
N ASN A 130 -11.54 -2.21 5.57
CA ASN A 130 -10.62 -2.76 4.57
C ASN A 130 -9.73 -3.85 5.18
N HIS A 131 -9.19 -3.59 6.38
CA HIS A 131 -8.37 -4.56 7.08
C HIS A 131 -9.13 -5.83 7.46
N ALA A 132 -10.36 -5.70 7.99
CA ALA A 132 -11.18 -6.84 8.34
C ALA A 132 -11.42 -7.74 7.12
N ILE A 133 -11.79 -7.17 5.97
CA ILE A 133 -11.94 -7.92 4.72
C ILE A 133 -10.63 -8.64 4.35
N GLN A 134 -9.50 -7.94 4.35
CA GLN A 134 -8.21 -8.53 4.01
C GLN A 134 -7.80 -9.67 4.96
N ARG A 135 -8.05 -9.50 6.27
CA ARG A 135 -7.78 -10.53 7.29
C ARG A 135 -8.66 -11.75 7.08
N ASP A 136 -9.96 -11.54 6.88
CA ASP A 136 -10.94 -12.62 6.74
C ASP A 136 -10.71 -13.41 5.45
N LEU A 137 -10.12 -12.77 4.42
CA LEU A 137 -9.63 -13.41 3.20
C LEU A 137 -8.27 -14.14 3.38
N GLY A 138 -7.70 -14.15 4.59
CA GLY A 138 -6.45 -14.84 4.92
C GLY A 138 -5.19 -14.04 4.60
N GLY A 139 -5.29 -12.71 4.43
CA GLY A 139 -4.17 -11.84 4.08
C GLY A 139 -3.40 -11.29 5.27
N SER A 140 -3.76 -11.59 6.52
CA SER A 140 -3.09 -11.02 7.69
C SER A 140 -2.48 -12.09 8.59
N GLY A 141 -1.19 -11.94 8.88
CA GLY A 141 -0.45 -12.83 9.77
C GLY A 141 -0.47 -12.36 11.22
N GLU A 142 -0.16 -13.28 12.14
CA GLU A 142 -0.16 -13.02 13.58
C GLU A 142 0.72 -11.82 13.99
N SER A 143 1.86 -11.63 13.33
CA SER A 143 2.74 -10.48 13.58
C SER A 143 2.08 -9.14 13.26
N ASN A 144 1.26 -9.08 12.20
CA ASN A 144 0.52 -7.87 11.84
C ASN A 144 -0.62 -7.63 12.82
N GLU A 145 -1.42 -8.66 13.12
CA GLU A 145 -2.55 -8.56 14.04
C GLU A 145 -2.10 -8.09 15.43
N ARG A 146 -0.95 -8.57 15.91
CA ARG A 146 -0.36 -8.12 17.17
C ARG A 146 -0.04 -6.63 17.18
N LEU A 147 0.60 -6.11 16.12
CA LEU A 147 0.90 -4.68 16.03
C LEU A 147 -0.35 -3.83 15.86
N ILE A 148 -1.34 -4.30 15.11
CA ILE A 148 -2.62 -3.62 14.90
C ILE A 148 -3.38 -3.54 16.23
N ALA A 149 -3.48 -4.63 16.98
CA ALA A 149 -4.10 -4.65 18.30
C ALA A 149 -3.40 -3.68 19.27
N ALA A 150 -2.06 -3.64 19.26
CA ALA A 150 -1.29 -2.72 20.09
C ALA A 150 -1.53 -1.25 19.72
N ALA A 151 -1.58 -0.91 18.43
CA ALA A 151 -1.88 0.43 17.97
C ALA A 151 -3.29 0.89 18.40
N LEU A 152 -4.29 0.02 18.23
CA LEU A 152 -5.67 0.31 18.64
C LEU A 152 -5.79 0.47 20.17
N ALA A 153 -5.11 -0.38 20.95
CA ALA A 153 -5.07 -0.29 22.41
C ALA A 153 -4.39 0.99 22.91
N ALA A 154 -3.44 1.52 22.14
CA ALA A 154 -2.79 2.81 22.42
C ALA A 154 -3.68 4.02 22.09
N GLY A 155 -4.84 3.81 21.46
CA GLY A 155 -5.79 4.87 21.11
C GLY A 155 -5.81 5.24 19.63
N ALA A 156 -5.12 4.51 18.75
CA ALA A 156 -5.19 4.79 17.32
C ALA A 156 -6.61 4.59 16.80
N PRO A 157 -7.20 5.55 16.06
CA PRO A 157 -8.53 5.36 15.47
C PRO A 157 -8.61 4.18 14.49
N ALA A 158 -7.51 3.89 13.79
CA ALA A 158 -7.43 2.77 12.86
C ALA A 158 -6.00 2.30 12.62
N ALA A 159 -5.87 1.01 12.29
CA ALA A 159 -4.65 0.42 11.79
C ALA A 159 -4.98 -0.69 10.80
N LYS A 160 -4.15 -0.85 9.77
CA LYS A 160 -4.34 -1.89 8.76
C LYS A 160 -3.00 -2.34 8.17
N LEU A 161 -3.02 -3.44 7.42
CA LEU A 161 -1.91 -3.83 6.55
C LEU A 161 -1.56 -2.71 5.55
N ALA A 162 -0.27 -2.41 5.39
CA ALA A 162 0.22 -1.48 4.38
C ALA A 162 0.47 -2.16 3.01
N GLY A 163 0.70 -3.48 3.00
CA GLY A 163 0.94 -4.29 1.81
C GLY A 163 0.11 -5.58 1.80
N ALA A 164 0.63 -6.61 1.14
CA ALA A 164 -0.07 -7.90 0.96
C ALA A 164 -0.32 -8.68 2.28
N GLY A 165 0.47 -8.42 3.33
CA GLY A 165 0.35 -9.00 4.68
C GLY A 165 1.21 -10.24 4.92
N ASP A 166 0.86 -11.10 5.89
CA ASP A 166 1.69 -12.23 6.38
C ASP A 166 3.09 -11.85 6.91
N GLY A 167 3.23 -10.65 7.43
CA GLY A 167 4.48 -9.99 7.76
C GLY A 167 4.51 -8.57 7.20
N GLY A 168 5.69 -7.98 7.13
CA GLY A 168 5.89 -6.67 6.53
C GLY A 168 5.42 -5.56 7.46
N THR A 169 4.66 -4.62 6.90
CA THR A 169 4.40 -3.31 7.50
C THR A 169 2.91 -3.10 7.70
N ILE A 170 2.54 -2.50 8.83
CA ILE A 170 1.20 -1.95 9.08
C ILE A 170 1.25 -0.42 8.91
N ILE A 171 0.11 0.18 8.57
CA ILE A 171 -0.10 1.63 8.58
C ILE A 171 -1.14 1.96 9.65
N VAL A 172 -0.82 2.94 10.49
CA VAL A 172 -1.64 3.39 11.61
C VAL A 172 -2.08 4.83 11.34
N LEU A 173 -3.37 5.11 11.49
CA LEU A 173 -3.91 6.46 11.53
C LEU A 173 -3.74 7.02 12.95
N TRP A 174 -3.04 8.14 13.08
CA TRP A 174 -2.76 8.82 14.35
C TRP A 174 -2.88 10.34 14.18
N PRO A 175 -4.10 10.90 14.32
CA PRO A 175 -4.34 12.33 14.11
C PRO A 175 -3.65 13.25 15.12
N ASP A 176 -3.26 12.72 16.28
CA ASP A 176 -2.61 13.46 17.35
C ASP A 176 -1.16 13.80 17.01
N ALA A 177 -0.69 14.97 17.45
CA ALA A 177 0.66 15.44 17.17
C ALA A 177 1.74 14.64 17.93
N ASP A 178 1.42 14.19 19.15
CA ASP A 178 2.31 13.38 19.97
C ASP A 178 2.19 11.91 19.57
N ILE A 179 3.18 11.40 18.85
CA ILE A 179 3.24 10.00 18.41
C ILE A 179 3.88 9.07 19.45
N THR A 180 4.42 9.63 20.54
CA THR A 180 5.20 8.87 21.54
C THR A 180 4.43 7.67 22.11
N PRO A 181 3.14 7.80 22.50
CA PRO A 181 2.38 6.67 23.02
C PRO A 181 2.26 5.53 21.99
N LEU A 182 2.03 5.88 20.73
CA LEU A 182 1.91 4.91 19.64
C LEU A 182 3.23 4.19 19.39
N GLU A 183 4.35 4.92 19.30
CA GLU A 183 5.66 4.31 19.07
C GLU A 183 6.07 3.38 20.22
N GLN A 184 5.79 3.76 21.46
CA GLN A 184 6.05 2.92 22.63
C GLN A 184 5.22 1.63 22.59
N ALA A 185 3.93 1.73 22.28
CA ALA A 185 3.05 0.56 22.17
C ALA A 185 3.49 -0.39 21.05
N LEU A 186 3.83 0.15 19.88
CA LEU A 186 4.31 -0.65 18.74
C LEU A 186 5.65 -1.34 19.04
N ARG A 187 6.61 -0.63 19.64
CA ARG A 187 7.90 -1.23 20.04
C ARG A 187 7.71 -2.32 21.09
N ALA A 188 6.88 -2.09 22.09
CA ALA A 188 6.56 -3.11 23.11
C ALA A 188 5.88 -4.34 22.50
N ALA A 189 5.09 -4.16 21.44
CA ALA A 189 4.47 -5.24 20.68
C ALA A 189 5.40 -5.93 19.65
N GLY A 190 6.66 -5.51 19.58
CA GLY A 190 7.69 -6.13 18.75
C GLY A 190 7.83 -5.54 17.35
N ALA A 191 7.46 -4.27 17.13
CA ALA A 191 7.82 -3.58 15.90
C ALA A 191 9.36 -3.37 15.86
N GLU A 192 9.98 -3.78 14.76
CA GLU A 192 11.42 -3.60 14.52
C GLU A 192 11.75 -2.13 14.21
N ALA A 193 10.88 -1.47 13.45
CA ALA A 193 11.06 -0.07 13.06
C ALA A 193 9.71 0.64 12.88
N THR A 194 9.74 1.96 13.09
CA THR A 194 8.63 2.87 12.78
C THR A 194 9.09 3.93 11.78
N TYR A 195 8.20 4.34 10.87
CA TYR A 195 8.49 5.34 9.85
C TYR A 195 7.37 6.35 9.74
N ARG A 196 7.73 7.64 9.72
CA ARG A 196 6.80 8.70 9.32
C ARG A 196 6.67 8.71 7.79
N VAL A 197 5.49 9.01 7.29
CA VAL A 197 5.24 9.10 5.86
C VAL A 197 5.32 10.55 5.38
N GLU A 198 5.96 10.75 4.24
CA GLU A 198 5.96 12.02 3.53
C GLU A 198 5.93 11.77 2.02
N PRO A 199 5.24 12.61 1.23
CA PRO A 199 5.28 12.51 -0.22
C PRO A 199 6.68 12.87 -0.73
N VAL A 200 7.33 11.95 -1.43
CA VAL A 200 8.64 12.17 -2.06
C VAL A 200 8.54 12.00 -3.58
N PRO A 201 9.43 12.64 -4.39
CA PRO A 201 9.48 12.38 -5.82
C PRO A 201 9.63 10.87 -6.14
N GLY A 202 9.06 10.46 -7.27
CA GLY A 202 9.26 9.10 -7.80
C GLY A 202 10.68 8.90 -8.31
N ALA A 203 10.93 7.74 -8.93
CA ALA A 203 12.22 7.40 -9.52
C ALA A 203 12.67 8.46 -10.53
N THR A 204 13.83 9.05 -10.27
CA THR A 204 14.50 10.02 -11.14
C THR A 204 15.75 9.39 -11.77
N VAL A 205 16.15 9.90 -12.93
CA VAL A 205 17.44 9.54 -13.55
C VAL A 205 18.40 10.68 -13.25
N GLU A 206 19.46 10.37 -12.50
CA GLU A 206 20.57 11.30 -12.33
C GLU A 206 21.46 11.28 -13.58
N PRO A 207 21.83 12.45 -14.14
CA PRO A 207 22.82 12.48 -15.20
C PRO A 207 24.14 11.94 -14.65
N ARG A 208 24.78 11.05 -15.41
CA ARG A 208 26.12 10.58 -15.06
C ARG A 208 27.07 11.77 -15.15
N THR A 209 27.56 12.27 -14.02
CA THR A 209 28.66 13.24 -14.02
C THR A 209 29.93 12.47 -14.37
N ASP A 210 30.44 12.64 -15.59
CA ASP A 210 31.76 12.12 -15.91
C ASP A 210 32.79 12.91 -15.09
N PRO A 211 33.67 12.25 -14.31
CA PRO A 211 34.63 12.92 -13.43
C PRO A 211 35.80 13.61 -14.18
N GLY A 212 35.60 14.03 -15.44
CA GLY A 212 36.69 14.39 -16.36
C GLY A 212 36.61 15.74 -17.08
N SER A 213 35.67 16.65 -16.77
CA SER A 213 35.55 17.93 -17.50
C SER A 213 35.88 19.18 -16.68
N ALA A 214 36.81 19.07 -15.73
CA ALA A 214 37.30 20.21 -14.95
C ALA A 214 38.82 20.36 -15.08
N HIS A 215 39.35 20.35 -16.31
CA HIS A 215 40.67 20.88 -16.65
C HIS A 215 40.70 21.29 -18.13
N GLU A 216 40.29 22.53 -18.40
CA GLU A 216 40.83 23.35 -19.50
C GLU A 216 41.23 24.72 -18.92
#